data_AF-A0A7C4Q2J3-F1
#
_entry.id   AF-A0A7C4Q2J3-F1
#
_cell.length_a   1.000
_cell.length_b   1.000
_cell.length_c   1.000
_cell.angle_alpha   90.00
_cell.angle_beta   90.00
_cell.angle_gamma   90.00
#
_symmetry.space_group_name_H-M   'P 1'
#
loop_
_entity.id
_entity.type
_entity.pdbx_description
1 polymer ?
#
loop_
_entity_poly.entity_id
_entity_poly.type
_entity_poly.pdbx_seq_one_letter_code
_entity_poly.pdbx_strand_id
1 'polypeptide(L)'
;MVWQRTQEVIQEMVDKAPKAKRSYSDAFDAYERLWYHGGIYEVSQGKTDIYSVEGDNDELRHYLAQLARRSRCFSRCPQALKAALHLFIYCFNRRQLYKQRFPNYPAHVFQFL
;
A
#
# COMPACT_ATOMS: atom_id res chain seq x y z
N MET A 1 -0.61 -2.47 -16.17
CA MET A 1 0.06 -3.70 -15.68
C MET A 1 1.21 -3.96 -16.62
N VAL A 2 2.46 -3.91 -16.13
CA VAL A 2 3.65 -4.14 -16.95
C VAL A 2 3.95 -5.64 -16.92
N TRP A 3 3.78 -6.32 -18.06
CA TRP A 3 3.93 -7.78 -18.16
C TRP A 3 5.39 -8.22 -18.32
N GLN A 4 6.28 -7.31 -18.74
CA GLN A 4 7.73 -7.51 -18.83
C GLN A 4 8.42 -6.33 -18.17
N ARG A 5 9.17 -6.60 -17.10
CA ARG A 5 9.88 -5.59 -16.30
C ARG A 5 11.29 -5.34 -16.87
N THR A 6 11.38 -4.91 -18.13
CA THR A 6 12.66 -4.45 -18.71
C THR A 6 12.90 -2.99 -18.37
N GLN A 7 14.16 -2.56 -18.41
CA GLN A 7 14.54 -1.19 -18.06
C GLN A 7 13.82 -0.15 -18.94
N GLU A 8 13.68 -0.42 -20.23
CA GLU A 8 13.07 0.48 -21.21
C GLU A 8 11.59 0.71 -20.91
N VAL A 9 10.85 -0.36 -20.59
CA VAL A 9 9.42 -0.28 -20.29
C VAL A 9 9.17 0.47 -18.97
N ILE A 10 10.04 0.26 -17.99
CA ILE A 10 9.93 0.96 -16.71
C ILE A 10 10.34 2.44 -16.86
N GLN A 11 11.35 2.74 -17.67
CA GLN A 11 11.74 4.12 -17.99
C GLN A 11 10.59 4.88 -18.68
N GLU A 12 9.93 4.27 -19.67
CA GLU A 12 8.79 4.89 -20.35
C GLU A 12 7.64 5.20 -19.37
N MET A 13 7.42 4.32 -18.39
CA MET A 13 6.44 4.55 -17.33
C MET A 13 6.83 5.74 -16.44
N VAL A 14 8.09 5.82 -15.99
CA VAL A 14 8.61 6.93 -15.17
C VAL A 14 8.58 8.25 -15.96
N ASP A 15 8.82 8.19 -17.26
CA ASP A 15 8.79 9.36 -18.14
C ASP A 15 7.39 9.98 -18.23
N LYS A 16 6.34 9.15 -18.20
CA LYS A 16 4.94 9.58 -18.24
C LYS A 16 4.35 9.89 -16.86
N ALA A 17 4.97 9.42 -15.79
CA ALA A 17 4.50 9.66 -14.43
C ALA A 17 4.71 11.12 -13.99
N PRO A 18 3.87 11.64 -13.08
CA PRO A 18 4.13 12.91 -12.41
C PRO A 18 5.52 12.91 -11.78
N LYS A 19 6.29 13.98 -12.03
CA LYS A 19 7.69 14.07 -11.58
C LYS A 19 7.73 14.30 -10.08
N ALA A 20 8.12 13.27 -9.35
CA ALA A 20 8.31 13.34 -7.91
C ALA A 20 9.71 13.90 -7.59
N LYS A 21 9.80 14.72 -6.53
CA LYS A 21 11.10 15.15 -5.99
C LYS A 21 11.85 14.00 -5.31
N ARG A 22 11.12 13.02 -4.76
CA ARG A 22 11.65 11.82 -4.12
C ARG A 22 10.83 10.60 -4.54
N SER A 23 11.53 9.53 -4.88
CA SER A 23 10.94 8.26 -5.29
C SER A 23 11.53 7.14 -4.45
N TYR A 24 10.67 6.30 -3.88
CA TYR A 24 11.05 5.11 -3.09
C TYR A 24 10.61 3.87 -3.85
N SER A 25 11.45 2.83 -3.89
CA SER A 25 11.10 1.55 -4.52
C SER A 25 11.48 0.35 -3.64
N ASP A 26 11.07 -0.83 -4.10
CA ASP A 26 11.39 -2.14 -3.54
C ASP A 26 12.81 -2.63 -3.84
N ALA A 27 13.66 -1.76 -4.42
CA ALA A 27 15.02 -2.04 -4.84
C ALA A 27 15.16 -3.01 -6.04
N PHE A 28 14.13 -3.15 -6.89
CA PHE A 28 14.29 -3.91 -8.12
C PHE A 28 15.40 -3.31 -9.01
N ASP A 29 16.31 -4.14 -9.53
CA ASP A 29 17.58 -3.74 -10.20
C ASP A 29 17.38 -2.68 -11.29
N ALA A 30 16.28 -2.76 -12.04
CA ALA A 30 16.01 -1.79 -13.09
C ALA A 30 15.83 -0.36 -12.56
N TYR A 31 15.32 -0.17 -11.33
CA TYR A 31 15.03 1.15 -10.75
C TYR A 31 16.29 1.96 -10.43
N GLU A 32 17.43 1.31 -10.15
CA GLU A 32 18.71 2.00 -9.91
C GLU A 32 19.24 2.66 -11.18
N ARG A 33 18.90 2.12 -12.35
CA ARG A 33 19.40 2.56 -13.66
C ARG A 33 18.45 3.49 -14.39
N LEU A 34 17.39 3.97 -13.72
CA LEU A 34 16.41 4.88 -14.33
C LEU A 34 16.82 6.34 -14.18
N TRP A 35 16.40 7.12 -15.16
CA TRP A 35 16.47 8.56 -15.15
C TRP A 35 15.20 9.15 -14.52
N TYR A 36 15.33 9.77 -13.34
CA TYR A 36 14.21 10.37 -12.61
C TYR A 36 14.03 11.87 -12.84
N HIS A 37 14.57 12.43 -13.93
CA HIS A 37 14.37 13.84 -14.31
C HIS A 37 14.80 14.84 -13.23
N GLY A 38 15.89 14.53 -12.53
CA GLY A 38 16.40 15.33 -11.41
C GLY A 38 15.73 15.06 -10.06
N GLY A 39 14.77 14.13 -10.00
CA GLY A 39 14.25 13.58 -8.75
C GLY A 39 15.26 12.67 -8.06
N ILE A 40 15.26 12.68 -6.72
CA ILE A 40 16.12 11.80 -5.93
C ILE A 40 15.46 10.43 -5.85
N TYR A 41 16.20 9.40 -6.27
CA TYR A 41 15.81 8.01 -6.07
C TYR A 41 16.50 7.46 -4.83
N GLU A 42 15.70 7.04 -3.85
CA GLU A 42 16.19 6.40 -2.64
C GLU A 42 15.66 4.97 -2.59
N VAL A 43 16.59 4.01 -2.53
CA VAL A 43 16.26 2.66 -2.10
C VAL A 43 15.97 2.72 -0.61
N SER A 44 14.76 2.32 -0.19
CA SER A 44 14.46 2.17 1.24
C SER A 44 15.38 1.07 1.78
N GLN A 45 16.47 1.48 2.44
CA GLN A 45 17.48 0.60 3.02
C GLN A 45 16.78 -0.34 4.02
N GLY A 46 16.69 -1.63 3.67
CA GLY A 46 16.06 -2.66 4.50
C GLY A 46 14.54 -2.80 4.36
N LYS A 47 13.87 -2.13 3.40
CA LYS A 47 12.41 -2.18 3.21
C LYS A 47 11.59 -1.82 4.48
N THR A 48 12.21 -1.15 5.45
CA THR A 48 11.59 -0.85 6.75
C THR A 48 10.33 0.01 6.60
N ASP A 49 10.28 0.89 5.60
CA ASP A 49 9.08 1.69 5.30
C ASP A 49 7.98 0.85 4.61
N ILE A 50 8.38 -0.14 3.81
CA ILE A 50 7.47 -1.00 3.04
C ILE A 50 6.75 -2.01 3.95
N TYR A 51 7.40 -2.48 5.02
CA TYR A 51 6.76 -3.36 6.00
C TYR A 51 5.51 -2.76 6.64
N SER A 52 5.47 -1.43 6.82
CA SER A 52 4.29 -0.75 7.39
C SER A 52 3.12 -0.77 6.41
N VAL A 53 3.35 -0.39 5.16
CA VAL A 53 2.30 -0.27 4.14
C VAL A 53 1.80 -1.64 3.67
N GLU A 54 2.68 -2.63 3.55
CA GLU A 54 2.26 -3.99 3.18
C GLU A 54 1.48 -4.68 4.31
N GLY A 55 1.87 -4.48 5.57
CA GLY A 55 1.11 -4.99 6.72
C GLY A 55 -0.30 -4.38 6.79
N ASP A 56 -0.40 -3.07 6.54
CA ASP A 56 -1.68 -2.37 6.50
C ASP A 56 -2.55 -2.87 5.32
N ASN A 57 -1.95 -3.07 4.14
CA ASN A 57 -2.64 -3.60 2.96
C ASN A 57 -3.13 -5.04 3.18
N ASP A 58 -2.35 -5.87 3.86
CA ASP A 58 -2.74 -7.24 4.18
C ASP A 58 -3.92 -7.29 5.15
N GLU A 59 -3.96 -6.41 6.15
CA GLU A 59 -5.13 -6.27 7.02
C GLU A 59 -6.35 -5.75 6.27
N LEU A 60 -6.17 -4.75 5.41
CA LEU A 60 -7.26 -4.22 4.59
C LEU A 60 -7.89 -5.33 3.74
N ARG A 61 -7.07 -6.17 3.09
CA ARG A 61 -7.51 -7.32 2.29
C ARG A 61 -8.11 -8.44 3.15
N HIS A 62 -7.62 -8.62 4.37
CA HIS A 62 -8.16 -9.60 5.31
C HIS A 62 -9.61 -9.27 5.70
N TYR A 63 -9.90 -8.02 6.05
CA TYR A 63 -11.24 -7.59 6.49
C TYR A 63 -12.17 -7.22 5.33
N LEU A 64 -11.62 -6.71 4.22
CA LEU A 64 -12.39 -6.35 3.03
C LEU A 64 -12.09 -7.33 1.89
N ALA A 65 -12.74 -8.50 1.93
CA ALA A 65 -12.50 -9.59 0.96
C ALA A 65 -12.67 -9.19 -0.52
N GLN A 66 -13.45 -8.13 -0.80
CA GLN A 66 -13.60 -7.54 -2.14
C GLN A 66 -12.31 -6.89 -2.69
N LEU A 67 -11.37 -6.51 -1.82
CA LEU A 67 -10.06 -5.98 -2.20
C LEU A 67 -9.02 -7.09 -2.34
N ALA A 68 -9.29 -8.29 -1.80
CA ALA A 68 -8.42 -9.46 -1.91
C ALA A 68 -8.69 -10.28 -3.16
N ARG A 69 -9.95 -10.35 -3.63
CA ARG A 69 -10.38 -11.26 -4.70
C ARG A 69 -10.79 -10.51 -5.95
N ARG A 70 -10.21 -10.91 -7.09
CA ARG A 70 -10.47 -10.31 -8.41
C ARG A 70 -11.88 -10.60 -8.95
N SER A 71 -12.54 -11.66 -8.48
CA SER A 71 -13.87 -12.05 -8.94
C SER A 71 -14.82 -12.37 -7.78
N ARG A 72 -16.11 -12.08 -8.01
CA ARG A 72 -17.28 -12.41 -7.18
C ARG A 72 -17.51 -11.63 -5.88
N CYS A 73 -16.57 -10.81 -5.41
CA CYS A 73 -16.78 -9.92 -4.27
C CYS A 73 -16.61 -8.46 -4.71
N PHE A 74 -17.72 -7.76 -4.95
CA PHE A 74 -17.72 -6.37 -5.40
C PHE A 74 -18.68 -5.54 -4.54
N SER A 75 -18.34 -4.27 -4.33
CA SER A 75 -19.30 -3.31 -3.78
C SER A 75 -20.38 -2.99 -4.81
N ARG A 76 -21.64 -2.89 -4.37
CA ARG A 76 -22.78 -2.57 -5.25
C ARG A 76 -22.67 -1.18 -5.87
N CYS A 77 -21.99 -0.25 -5.20
CA CYS A 77 -21.70 1.10 -5.67
C CYS A 77 -20.43 1.66 -4.99
N PRO A 78 -19.80 2.71 -5.55
CA PRO A 78 -18.63 3.35 -4.94
C PRO A 78 -18.87 3.85 -3.50
N GLN A 79 -20.09 4.28 -3.18
CA GLN A 79 -20.45 4.75 -1.84
C GLN A 79 -20.41 3.62 -0.80
N ALA A 80 -20.83 2.41 -1.18
CA ALA A 80 -20.74 1.24 -0.31
C ALA A 80 -19.28 0.87 -0.03
N LEU A 81 -18.40 0.95 -1.04
CA LEU A 81 -16.96 0.76 -0.85
C LEU A 81 -16.39 1.83 0.09
N LYS A 82 -16.75 3.10 -0.12
CA LYS A 82 -16.29 4.21 0.71
C LYS A 82 -16.74 4.05 2.17
N ALA A 83 -17.98 3.64 2.41
CA ALA A 83 -18.48 3.38 3.76
C ALA A 83 -17.71 2.24 4.44
N ALA A 84 -17.46 1.13 3.73
CA ALA A 84 -16.67 0.01 4.24
C ALA A 84 -15.23 0.42 4.57
N LEU A 85 -14.60 1.23 3.71
CA LEU A 85 -13.26 1.80 3.95
C LEU A 85 -13.25 2.72 5.17
N HIS A 86 -14.22 3.63 5.30
CA HIS A 86 -14.31 4.52 6.46
C HIS A 86 -14.47 3.73 7.77
N LEU A 87 -15.32 2.71 7.78
CA LEU A 87 -15.52 1.86 8.95
C LEU A 87 -14.23 1.11 9.30
N PHE A 88 -13.56 0.52 8.30
CA PHE A 88 -12.27 -0.13 8.50
C PHE A 88 -11.25 0.84 9.09
N ILE A 89 -11.05 2.01 8.48
CA ILE A 89 -10.06 3.01 8.93
C ILE A 89 -10.36 3.46 10.35
N TYR A 90 -11.63 3.69 10.70
CA TYR A 90 -12.04 4.01 12.06
C TYR A 90 -11.63 2.92 13.06
N CYS A 91 -12.01 1.67 12.80
CA CYS A 91 -11.71 0.54 13.68
C CYS A 91 -10.20 0.28 13.79
N PHE A 92 -9.50 0.37 12.66
CA PHE A 92 -8.05 0.19 12.57
C PHE A 92 -7.32 1.24 13.41
N ASN A 93 -7.68 2.51 13.27
CA ASN A 93 -7.08 3.60 14.04
C ASN A 93 -7.35 3.45 15.54
N ARG A 94 -8.58 3.09 15.95
CA ARG A 94 -8.89 2.79 17.36
C ARG A 94 -8.00 1.67 17.90
N ARG A 95 -7.81 0.62 17.11
CA ARG A 95 -6.91 -0.48 17.46
C ARG A 95 -5.45 -0.02 17.59
N GLN A 96 -4.96 0.84 16.70
CA GLN A 96 -3.58 1.36 16.81
C GLN A 96 -3.36 2.12 18.11
N LEU A 97 -4.32 2.98 18.50
CA LEU A 97 -4.29 3.67 19.79
C LEU A 97 -4.34 2.70 20.97
N TYR A 98 -5.15 1.64 20.87
CA TYR A 98 -5.21 0.59 21.89
C TYR A 98 -3.86 -0.15 22.01
N LYS A 99 -3.24 -0.56 20.90
CA LYS A 99 -1.93 -1.23 20.90
C LYS A 99 -0.81 -0.34 21.43
N GLN A 100 -0.88 0.98 21.19
CA GLN A 100 0.05 1.93 21.80
C GLN A 100 -0.08 1.96 23.33
N ARG A 101 -1.32 1.92 23.84
CA ARG A 101 -1.60 1.92 25.28
C ARG A 101 -1.35 0.57 25.95
N PHE A 102 -1.56 -0.53 25.23
CA PHE A 102 -1.51 -1.91 25.71
C PHE A 102 -0.71 -2.80 24.75
N PRO A 103 0.62 -2.61 24.64
CA PRO A 103 1.44 -3.25 23.60
C PRO A 103 1.50 -4.77 23.67
N ASN A 104 1.32 -5.34 24.87
CA ASN A 104 1.39 -6.79 25.09
C ASN A 104 0.05 -7.51 24.90
N TYR A 105 -1.04 -6.79 24.59
CA TYR A 105 -2.36 -7.38 24.45
C TYR A 105 -2.70 -7.62 22.98
N PRO A 106 -3.13 -8.84 22.61
CA PRO A 106 -3.61 -9.09 21.26
C PRO A 106 -4.87 -8.27 21.00
N ALA A 107 -4.94 -7.64 19.83
CA ALA A 107 -6.06 -6.81 19.42
C ALA A 107 -6.34 -7.00 17.93
N HIS A 108 -7.60 -7.29 17.58
CA HIS A 108 -8.09 -7.49 16.22
C HIS A 108 -9.03 -6.35 15.83
N VAL A 109 -9.03 -5.95 14.55
CA VAL A 109 -9.77 -4.76 14.07
C VAL A 109 -11.28 -4.88 14.33
N PHE A 110 -11.86 -6.08 14.17
CA PHE A 110 -13.30 -6.29 14.37
C PHE A 110 -13.77 -6.04 15.82
N GLN A 111 -12.87 -6.06 16.80
CA GLN A 111 -13.19 -5.78 18.21
C GLN A 111 -13.49 -4.29 18.46
N PHE A 112 -13.26 -3.43 17.48
CA PHE A 112 -13.42 -1.99 17.55
C PHE A 112 -14.57 -1.46 16.69
N LEU A 113 -15.54 -2.32 16.34
CA LEU A 113 -16.82 -1.91 15.76
C LEU A 113 -17.72 -1.16 16.75
#